data_AF-A0A355QJB5-F1
#
_entry.id   AF-A0A355QJB5-F1
#
_cell.length_a   1.000
_cell.length_b   1.000
_cell.length_c   1.000
_cell.angle_alpha   90.00
_cell.angle_beta   90.00
_cell.angle_gamma   90.00
#
_symmetry.space_group_name_H-M   'P 1'
#
loop_
_entity.id
_entity.type
_entity.pdbx_description
1 polymer ?
#
loop_
_entity_poly.entity_id
_entity_poly.type
_entity_poly.pdbx_seq_one_letter_code
_entity_poly.pdbx_strand_id
1 'polypeptide(L)'
;TDGAVADTVVAPYNRVPELDDTVAAVIVEPVAANMGLVAPAPGFLEGLRTACDAAGALLVFDEVITGFRLAPGGAAEHFGVTPDLWCFG
;
A
#
# COMPACT_ATOMS: atom_id res chain seq x y z
N THR A 1 0.26 17.54 -13.67
CA THR A 1 1.27 18.04 -14.64
C THR A 1 1.74 16.86 -15.45
N ASP A 2 2.39 17.07 -16.60
CA ASP A 2 2.87 15.96 -17.45
C ASP A 2 3.79 14.98 -16.69
N GLY A 3 4.58 15.48 -15.73
CA GLY A 3 5.40 14.65 -14.83
C GLY A 3 4.60 13.70 -13.93
N ALA A 4 3.40 14.09 -13.47
CA ALA A 4 2.61 13.22 -12.59
C ALA A 4 2.18 11.90 -13.25
N VAL A 5 2.00 11.89 -14.57
CA VAL A 5 1.68 10.68 -15.33
C VAL A 5 2.96 9.90 -15.67
N ALA A 6 4.05 10.60 -16.00
CA ALA A 6 5.31 9.97 -16.38
C ALA A 6 6.01 9.26 -15.20
N ASP A 7 5.83 9.78 -13.98
CA ASP A 7 6.52 9.30 -12.77
C ASP A 7 5.66 8.33 -11.94
N THR A 8 4.48 7.93 -12.45
CA THR A 8 3.59 6.98 -11.77
C THR A 8 3.59 5.64 -12.48
N VAL A 9 4.00 4.59 -11.76
CA VAL A 9 3.87 3.20 -12.21
C VAL A 9 2.64 2.58 -11.56
N VAL A 10 1.81 1.90 -12.34
CA VAL A 10 0.61 1.20 -11.85
C VAL A 10 0.84 -0.30 -11.93
N ALA A 11 0.65 -0.99 -10.80
CA ALA A 11 0.71 -2.45 -10.71
C ALA A 11 -0.69 -3.02 -10.37
N PRO A 12 -1.00 -4.25 -10.82
CA PRO A 12 -2.21 -4.93 -10.39
C PRO A 12 -2.24 -5.15 -8.87
N TYR A 13 -3.37 -4.88 -8.23
CA TYR A 13 -3.59 -5.23 -6.82
C TYR A 13 -3.40 -6.74 -6.59
N ASN A 14 -2.96 -7.14 -5.40
CA ASN A 14 -2.56 -8.51 -5.06
C ASN A 14 -1.36 -9.07 -5.85
N ARG A 15 -0.57 -8.21 -6.51
CA ARG A 15 0.73 -8.56 -7.07
C ARG A 15 1.78 -7.59 -6.53
N VAL A 16 2.79 -8.12 -5.84
CA VAL A 16 3.94 -7.33 -5.39
C VAL A 16 4.72 -6.87 -6.64
N PRO A 17 4.90 -5.57 -6.87
CA PRO A 17 5.68 -5.06 -7.98
C PRO A 17 7.16 -5.31 -7.78
N GLU A 18 7.91 -5.36 -8.88
CA GLU A 18 9.37 -5.24 -8.82
C GLU A 18 9.72 -3.77 -8.58
N LEU A 19 10.53 -3.51 -7.56
CA LEU A 19 10.95 -2.16 -7.16
C LEU A 19 12.46 -2.05 -7.32
N ASP A 20 12.92 -0.93 -7.88
CA ASP A 20 14.32 -0.52 -7.89
C ASP A 20 14.55 0.72 -7.01
N ASP A 21 15.78 1.19 -6.95
CA ASP A 21 16.20 2.34 -6.13
C ASP A 21 15.69 3.70 -6.62
N THR A 22 14.97 3.74 -7.75
CA THR A 22 14.33 4.96 -8.26
C THR A 22 12.91 5.15 -7.73
N VAL A 23 12.31 4.11 -7.13
CA VAL A 23 10.95 4.18 -6.57
C VAL A 23 10.97 4.88 -5.22
N ALA A 24 10.32 6.04 -5.13
CA ALA A 24 10.22 6.78 -3.86
C ALA A 24 9.24 6.13 -2.86
N ALA A 25 8.11 5.61 -3.35
CA ALA A 25 7.07 5.05 -2.51
C ALA A 25 6.14 4.09 -3.26
N VAL A 26 5.53 3.17 -2.51
CA VAL A 26 4.37 2.38 -2.92
C VAL A 26 3.18 2.80 -2.08
N ILE A 27 2.12 3.30 -2.72
CA ILE A 27 0.85 3.63 -2.07
C ILE A 27 -0.19 2.57 -2.38
N VAL A 28 -0.94 2.12 -1.36
CA VAL A 28 -1.95 1.07 -1.52
C VAL A 28 -3.10 1.26 -0.53
N GLU A 29 -4.34 1.03 -0.98
CA GLU A 29 -5.47 0.75 -0.09
C GLU A 29 -5.27 -0.65 0.52
N PRO A 30 -5.09 -0.81 1.85
CA PRO A 30 -4.78 -2.13 2.43
C PRO A 30 -5.88 -3.17 2.15
N VAL A 31 -7.13 -2.71 2.10
CA VAL A 31 -8.26 -3.41 1.50
C VAL A 31 -8.80 -2.50 0.42
N ALA A 32 -8.71 -2.91 -0.84
CA ALA A 32 -9.24 -2.11 -1.93
C ALA A 32 -10.77 -2.02 -1.82
N ALA A 33 -11.31 -0.80 -1.82
CA ALA A 33 -12.73 -0.54 -1.67
C ALA A 33 -13.33 0.25 -2.84
N ASN A 34 -12.50 0.92 -3.64
CA ASN A 34 -12.94 1.69 -4.82
C ASN A 34 -13.23 0.85 -6.07
N MET A 35 -12.87 -0.44 -6.07
CA MET A 35 -13.15 -1.38 -7.16
C MET A 35 -14.09 -2.53 -6.72
N GLY A 36 -14.95 -2.24 -5.74
CA GLY A 36 -15.60 -3.25 -4.90
C GLY A 36 -14.72 -3.59 -3.68
N LEU A 37 -15.25 -4.41 -2.76
CA LEU A 37 -14.52 -4.82 -1.57
C LEU A 37 -13.63 -6.04 -1.89
N VAL A 38 -12.34 -5.80 -2.07
CA VAL A 38 -11.34 -6.83 -2.40
C VAL A 38 -10.30 -6.90 -1.30
N ALA A 39 -10.29 -8.02 -0.58
CA ALA A 39 -9.30 -8.27 0.47
C ALA A 39 -7.90 -8.52 -0.12
N PRO A 40 -6.84 -8.18 0.63
CA PRO A 40 -5.48 -8.54 0.24
C PRO A 40 -5.33 -10.06 0.25
N ALA A 41 -4.63 -10.60 -0.75
CA ALA A 41 -4.23 -11.99 -0.77
C ALA A 41 -3.25 -12.26 0.39
N PRO A 42 -3.21 -13.48 0.95
CA PRO A 42 -2.26 -13.82 2.01
C PRO A 42 -0.83 -13.50 1.58
N GLY A 43 -0.09 -12.76 2.43
CA GLY A 43 1.30 -12.37 2.17
C GLY A 43 1.47 -11.17 1.26
N PHE A 44 0.40 -10.58 0.70
CA PHE A 44 0.53 -9.45 -0.21
C PHE A 44 1.07 -8.20 0.50
N LEU A 45 0.49 -7.81 1.63
CA LEU A 45 0.91 -6.61 2.37
C LEU A 45 2.31 -6.77 2.98
N GLU A 46 2.62 -7.96 3.48
CA GLU A 46 3.96 -8.35 3.97
C GLU A 46 4.99 -8.33 2.83
N GLY A 47 4.58 -8.76 1.64
CA GLY A 47 5.40 -8.72 0.44
C GLY A 47 5.68 -7.28 -0.01
N LEU A 48 4.69 -6.39 0.04
CA LEU A 48 4.90 -4.96 -0.22
C LEU A 48 5.87 -4.34 0.79
N ARG A 49 5.72 -4.65 2.08
CA ARG A 49 6.63 -4.19 3.14
C ARG A 49 8.07 -4.63 2.85
N THR A 50 8.26 -5.91 2.57
CA THR A 50 9.58 -6.49 2.28
C THR A 50 10.20 -5.88 1.02
N ALA A 51 9.40 -5.68 -0.04
CA ALA A 51 9.87 -5.07 -1.28
C ALA A 51 10.28 -3.61 -1.08
N CYS A 52 9.49 -2.83 -0.33
CA CYS A 52 9.80 -1.44 -0.02
C CYS A 52 11.10 -1.35 0.79
N ASP A 53 11.28 -2.21 1.81
CA ASP A 53 12.50 -2.26 2.62
C ASP A 53 13.75 -2.57 1.77
N ALA A 54 13.62 -3.50 0.82
CA ALA A 54 14.72 -3.88 -0.05
C ALA A 54 15.11 -2.78 -1.04
N ALA A 55 14.14 -2.01 -1.55
CA ALA A 55 14.36 -0.93 -2.51
C ALA A 55 14.71 0.42 -1.84
N GLY A 56 14.46 0.57 -0.53
CA GLY A 56 14.55 1.87 0.14
C GLY A 56 13.36 2.79 -0.15
N ALA A 57 12.26 2.24 -0.64
CA ALA A 57 11.02 2.96 -0.91
C ALA A 57 10.14 3.04 0.35
N LEU A 58 9.28 4.06 0.45
CA LEU A 58 8.29 4.14 1.52
C LEU A 58 7.06 3.27 1.20
N LEU A 59 6.58 2.51 2.17
CA LEU A 59 5.25 1.91 2.12
C LEU A 59 4.23 2.88 2.69
N VAL A 60 3.21 3.24 1.91
CA VAL A 60 2.13 4.12 2.31
C VAL A 60 0.81 3.36 2.28
N PHE A 61 0.15 3.29 3.43
CA PHE A 61 -1.23 2.79 3.48
C PHE A 61 -2.22 3.95 3.33
N ASP A 62 -3.02 3.88 2.28
CA ASP A 62 -4.22 4.69 2.15
C ASP A 62 -5.34 4.08 3.00
N GLU A 63 -5.42 4.57 4.23
CA GLU A 63 -6.40 4.14 5.23
C GLU A 63 -7.56 5.13 5.35
N VAL A 64 -7.86 5.91 4.29
CA VAL A 64 -9.04 6.80 4.27
C VAL A 64 -10.34 6.00 4.50
N ILE A 65 -10.42 4.76 4.00
CA ILE A 65 -11.58 3.89 4.20
C ILE A 65 -11.36 2.90 5.35
N THR A 66 -10.18 2.29 5.44
CA THR A 66 -9.90 1.20 6.38
C THR A 66 -9.52 1.67 7.79
N GLY A 67 -9.03 2.91 7.91
CA GLY A 67 -8.60 3.53 9.16
C GLY A 67 -9.75 3.61 10.15
N PHE A 68 -9.52 3.15 11.38
CA PHE A 68 -10.53 3.07 12.46
C PHE A 68 -11.79 2.24 12.10
N ARG A 69 -11.81 1.57 10.94
CA ARG A 69 -12.93 0.78 10.43
C ARG A 69 -12.71 -0.71 10.64
N LEU A 70 -11.51 -1.19 10.33
CA LEU A 70 -11.15 -2.61 10.46
C LEU A 70 -10.73 -2.98 11.89
N ALA A 71 -10.03 -2.06 12.56
CA ALA A 71 -9.60 -2.12 13.96
C ALA A 71 -9.34 -0.69 14.47
N PRO A 72 -9.19 -0.45 15.79
CA PRO A 72 -8.80 0.84 16.31
C PRO A 72 -7.53 1.41 15.69
N GLY A 73 -6.55 0.56 15.37
CA GLY A 73 -5.31 0.89 14.64
C GLY A 73 -5.38 0.67 13.13
N GLY A 74 -6.59 0.60 12.55
CA GLY A 74 -6.79 0.43 11.11
C GLY A 74 -6.36 -0.94 10.57
N ALA A 75 -6.09 -1.00 9.28
CA ALA A 75 -5.59 -2.17 8.59
C ALA A 75 -4.20 -2.59 9.09
N ALA A 76 -3.37 -1.64 9.52
CA ALA A 76 -2.06 -1.97 10.07
C ALA A 76 -2.15 -2.88 11.31
N GLU A 77 -3.06 -2.59 12.25
CA GLU A 77 -3.35 -3.48 13.38
C GLU A 77 -4.00 -4.79 12.91
N HIS A 78 -5.00 -4.69 12.02
CA HIS A 78 -5.79 -5.84 11.59
C HIS A 78 -4.95 -6.92 10.88
N PHE A 79 -4.03 -6.51 10.00
CA PHE A 79 -3.17 -7.40 9.23
C PHE A 79 -1.77 -7.58 9.83
N GLY A 80 -1.41 -6.83 10.87
CA GLY A 80 -0.09 -6.90 11.49
C GLY A 80 1.05 -6.40 10.59
N VAL A 81 0.76 -5.49 9.65
CA VAL A 81 1.75 -4.90 8.73
C VAL A 81 1.80 -3.39 8.95
N THR A 82 2.97 -2.86 9.30
CA THR A 82 3.16 -1.43 9.57
C THR A 82 3.73 -0.71 8.35
N PRO A 83 3.00 0.25 7.75
CA PRO A 83 3.53 1.13 6.73
C PRO A 83 4.45 2.19 7.34
N ASP A 84 5.17 2.93 6.50
CA ASP A 84 5.95 4.09 6.92
C ASP A 84 5.07 5.33 7.11
N LEU A 85 3.99 5.43 6.31
CA LEU A 85 3.03 6.53 6.35
C LEU A 85 1.60 6.02 6.24
N TRP A 86 0.68 6.73 6.90
CA TRP A 86 -0.76 6.51 6.80
C TRP A 86 -1.44 7.74 6.22
N CYS A 87 -2.43 7.52 5.35
CA CYS A 87 -3.41 8.52 4.99
C CYS A 87 -4.73 8.19 5.70
N PHE A 88 -5.36 9.18 6.35
CA PHE A 88 -6.67 9.03 7.00
C PHE A 88 -7.63 10.10 6.46
N GLY A 89 -8.95 9.85 6.54
CA GLY A 89 -9.99 10.76 6.06
C GLY A 89 -11.39 10.38 6.49
#